data_AF-A0A0D2ZQS9-F1
#
_entry.id   AF-A0A0D2ZQS9-F1
#
_cell.length_a   1.000
_cell.length_b   1.000
_cell.length_c   1.000
_cell.angle_alpha   90.00
_cell.angle_beta   90.00
_cell.angle_gamma   90.00
#
_symmetry.space_group_name_H-M   'P 1'
#
loop_
_entity.id
_entity.type
_entity.pdbx_description
1 polymer ?
#
loop_
_entity_poly.entity_id
_entity_poly.type
_entity_poly.pdbx_seq_one_letter_code
_entity_poly.pdbx_strand_id
1 'polypeptide(L)'
;MNIRGQGALYSEALFRKEARKQRKKNDEDAERRKKKLAVCTHGKEEVKDYNGNSVKIGAKYFIQPAKSNGGGLVPAPINVYFFCPLGITQALLPYKPGLPVSFAYEPVIVDTDYIYTSTSINIEFRSEVWPVCDDFSKLWTVDVSSFAAKEPAIMVGGEKKSPNSLFKIEEATGAHTKKLTTSSGTVGTIPGAWLGAPQLIATNDEAKTLFVKFVKVDDDATKATTSTSRVDDVL
;
A
#
# COMPACT_ATOMS: atom_id res chain seq x y z
N MET A 1 64.36 31.64 -40.41
CA MET A 1 63.75 30.29 -40.32
C MET A 1 63.07 30.16 -38.97
N ASN A 2 61.73 30.23 -38.93
CA ASN A 2 60.94 30.26 -37.70
C ASN A 2 60.24 28.90 -37.50
N ILE A 3 60.92 27.95 -36.85
CA ILE A 3 60.46 26.56 -36.69
C ILE A 3 59.66 26.36 -35.38
N ARG A 4 59.50 27.40 -34.55
CA ARG A 4 58.80 27.29 -33.24
C ARG A 4 57.27 27.28 -33.31
N GLY A 5 56.66 27.51 -34.48
CA GLY A 5 55.20 27.65 -34.61
C GLY A 5 54.40 26.37 -34.91
N GLN A 6 55.03 25.34 -35.49
CA GLN A 6 54.30 24.14 -35.95
C GLN A 6 54.05 23.09 -34.86
N GLY A 7 54.93 23.00 -33.85
CA GLY A 7 54.77 22.03 -32.74
C GLY A 7 53.61 22.34 -31.80
N ALA A 8 53.32 23.63 -31.56
CA ALA A 8 52.21 24.07 -30.70
C ALA A 8 50.82 23.88 -31.36
N LEU A 9 50.73 24.07 -32.68
CA LEU A 9 49.49 23.83 -33.43
C LEU A 9 49.14 22.33 -33.51
N TYR A 10 50.16 21.46 -33.58
CA TYR A 10 49.96 20.01 -33.59
C TYR A 10 49.46 19.48 -32.24
N SER A 11 49.98 20.00 -31.13
CA SER A 11 49.51 19.60 -29.80
C SER A 11 48.06 20.06 -29.54
N GLU A 12 47.71 21.29 -29.88
CA GLU A 12 46.35 21.81 -29.69
C GLU A 12 45.30 21.06 -30.53
N ALA A 13 45.64 20.71 -31.77
CA ALA A 13 44.77 19.90 -32.64
C ALA A 13 44.54 18.48 -32.08
N LEU A 14 45.55 17.89 -31.46
CA LEU A 14 45.45 16.58 -30.80
C LEU A 14 44.55 16.66 -29.55
N PHE A 15 44.78 17.65 -28.69
CA PHE A 15 43.95 17.88 -27.50
C PHE A 15 42.47 18.11 -27.84
N ARG A 16 42.19 18.88 -28.90
CA ARG A 16 40.82 19.10 -29.38
C ARG A 16 40.15 17.82 -29.90
N LYS A 17 40.92 16.92 -30.54
CA LYS A 17 40.40 15.61 -30.98
C LYS A 17 40.08 14.70 -29.79
N GLU A 18 40.96 14.64 -28.80
CA GLU A 18 40.76 13.87 -27.56
C GLU A 18 39.49 14.35 -26.82
N ALA A 19 39.33 15.67 -26.66
CA ALA A 19 38.19 16.27 -25.98
C ALA A 19 36.85 15.99 -26.70
N ARG A 20 36.85 16.02 -28.05
CA ARG A 20 35.66 15.65 -28.84
C ARG A 20 35.30 14.18 -28.70
N LYS A 21 36.29 13.30 -28.65
CA LYS A 21 36.08 11.86 -28.43
C LYS A 21 35.51 11.59 -27.03
N GLN A 22 36.02 12.30 -26.02
CA GLN A 22 35.53 12.18 -24.65
C GLN A 22 34.10 12.70 -24.49
N ARG A 23 33.75 13.82 -25.14
CA ARG A 23 32.37 14.33 -25.14
C ARG A 23 31.38 13.34 -25.76
N LYS A 24 31.70 12.78 -26.93
CA LYS A 24 30.85 11.77 -27.58
C LYS A 24 30.62 10.54 -26.70
N LYS A 25 31.67 10.04 -26.05
CA LYS A 25 31.55 8.92 -25.12
C LYS A 25 30.64 9.26 -23.93
N ASN A 26 30.79 10.46 -23.36
CA ASN A 26 29.95 10.92 -22.26
C ASN A 26 28.48 11.07 -22.68
N ASP A 27 28.21 11.53 -23.90
CA ASP A 27 26.85 11.67 -24.43
C ASP A 27 26.19 10.30 -24.68
N GLU A 28 26.92 9.34 -25.24
CA GLU A 28 26.46 7.96 -25.44
C GLU A 28 26.20 7.25 -24.09
N ASP A 29 27.08 7.43 -23.10
CA ASP A 29 26.89 6.89 -21.75
C ASP A 29 25.70 7.55 -21.05
N ALA A 30 25.46 8.85 -21.26
CA ALA A 30 24.30 9.57 -20.73
C ALA A 30 23.00 9.10 -21.39
N GLU A 31 22.99 8.86 -22.71
CA GLU A 31 21.82 8.32 -23.41
C GLU A 31 21.54 6.88 -22.99
N ARG A 32 22.58 6.05 -22.79
CA ARG A 32 22.46 4.69 -22.27
C ARG A 32 21.91 4.67 -20.84
N ARG A 33 22.34 5.61 -19.99
CA ARG A 33 21.77 5.82 -18.65
C ARG A 33 20.31 6.27 -18.72
N LYS A 34 19.96 7.21 -19.60
CA LYS A 34 18.56 7.65 -19.82
C LYS A 34 17.67 6.51 -20.31
N LYS A 35 18.13 5.71 -21.28
CA LYS A 35 17.42 4.50 -21.76
C LYS A 35 17.26 3.47 -20.64
N LYS A 36 18.32 3.24 -19.84
CA LYS A 36 18.24 2.34 -18.67
C LYS A 36 17.26 2.84 -17.62
N LEU A 37 17.18 4.15 -17.38
CA LEU A 37 16.22 4.76 -16.46
C LEU A 37 14.77 4.65 -16.97
N ALA A 38 14.56 4.86 -18.28
CA ALA A 38 13.24 4.72 -18.91
C ALA A 38 12.69 3.29 -18.86
N VAL A 39 13.55 2.29 -19.02
CA VAL A 39 13.17 0.86 -18.93
C VAL A 39 12.72 0.46 -17.50
N CYS A 40 13.08 1.22 -16.46
CA CYS A 40 12.67 0.94 -15.07
C CYS A 40 11.34 1.62 -14.66
N THR A 41 10.64 2.31 -15.57
CA THR A 41 9.37 3.01 -15.26
C THR A 41 8.11 2.28 -15.73
N HIS A 42 8.25 1.18 -16.47
CA HIS A 42 7.13 0.29 -16.77
C HIS A 42 6.80 -0.56 -15.52
N GLY A 43 5.87 -0.10 -14.69
CA GLY A 43 5.29 -0.96 -13.64
C GLY A 43 4.86 -0.30 -12.33
N LYS A 44 5.02 1.02 -12.15
CA LYS A 44 4.53 1.74 -10.96
C LYS A 44 3.51 2.78 -11.38
N GLU A 45 2.26 2.52 -11.04
CA GLU A 45 1.13 3.41 -11.31
C GLU A 45 0.58 3.95 -9.99
N GLU A 46 0.04 5.16 -10.00
CA GLU A 46 -0.64 5.69 -8.83
C GLU A 46 -1.89 4.85 -8.54
N VAL A 47 -1.99 4.35 -7.32
CA VAL A 47 -3.18 3.65 -6.86
C VAL A 47 -4.34 4.64 -6.89
N LYS A 48 -5.40 4.29 -7.62
CA LYS A 48 -6.63 5.09 -7.69
C LYS A 48 -7.66 4.58 -6.69
N ASP A 49 -8.34 5.51 -6.02
CA ASP A 49 -9.54 5.23 -5.26
C ASP A 49 -10.72 4.92 -6.19
N TYR A 50 -11.86 4.59 -5.59
CA TYR A 50 -13.09 4.24 -6.30
C TYR A 50 -13.61 5.36 -7.22
N ASN A 51 -13.30 6.62 -6.89
CA ASN A 51 -13.70 7.80 -7.67
C ASN A 51 -12.64 8.17 -8.74
N GLY A 52 -11.56 7.39 -8.85
CA GLY A 52 -10.49 7.64 -9.80
C GLY A 52 -9.42 8.64 -9.33
N ASN A 53 -9.48 9.12 -8.08
CA ASN A 53 -8.46 10.01 -7.53
C ASN A 53 -7.28 9.21 -6.99
N SER A 54 -6.09 9.82 -6.98
CA SER A 54 -4.89 9.16 -6.44
C SER A 54 -4.97 9.00 -4.92
N VAL A 55 -4.70 7.78 -4.45
CA VAL A 55 -4.65 7.45 -3.02
C VAL A 55 -3.46 8.16 -2.39
N LYS A 56 -3.75 9.05 -1.45
CA LYS A 56 -2.77 9.82 -0.68
C LYS A 56 -2.23 9.06 0.52
N ILE A 57 -0.94 9.25 0.81
CA ILE A 57 -0.28 8.76 2.03
C ILE A 57 -0.98 9.37 3.26
N GLY A 58 -1.19 8.56 4.30
CA GLY A 58 -1.74 9.00 5.58
C GLY A 58 -3.24 9.34 5.58
N ALA A 59 -3.84 9.61 4.41
CA ALA A 59 -5.27 9.86 4.29
C ALA A 59 -6.08 8.59 4.61
N LYS A 60 -7.31 8.80 5.11
CA LYS A 60 -8.22 7.73 5.51
C LYS A 60 -9.01 7.19 4.31
N TYR A 61 -9.02 5.86 4.17
CA TYR A 61 -9.82 5.12 3.19
C TYR A 61 -10.50 3.92 3.85
N PHE A 62 -11.69 3.57 3.40
CA PHE A 62 -12.27 2.26 3.63
C PHE A 62 -11.73 1.27 2.59
N ILE A 63 -11.38 0.06 3.03
CA ILE A 63 -11.13 -1.07 2.12
C ILE A 63 -12.43 -1.88 2.02
N GLN A 64 -12.99 -1.94 0.82
CA GLN A 64 -14.22 -2.68 0.54
C GLN A 64 -13.96 -3.76 -0.51
N PRO A 65 -14.42 -5.00 -0.30
CA PRO A 65 -14.38 -6.02 -1.35
C PRO A 65 -15.16 -5.58 -2.59
N ALA A 66 -14.58 -5.77 -3.79
CA ALA A 66 -15.11 -5.22 -5.03
C ALA A 66 -16.40 -5.91 -5.52
N LYS A 67 -16.55 -7.21 -5.22
CA LYS A 67 -17.72 -8.03 -5.58
C LYS A 67 -18.21 -8.78 -4.34
N SER A 68 -18.95 -8.11 -3.47
CA SER A 68 -19.49 -8.73 -2.27
C SER A 68 -20.83 -8.13 -1.87
N ASN A 69 -21.65 -8.95 -1.20
CA ASN A 69 -22.91 -8.54 -0.56
C ASN A 69 -22.70 -8.06 0.89
N GLY A 70 -21.48 -8.17 1.41
CA GLY A 70 -21.09 -7.65 2.72
C GLY A 70 -20.60 -6.21 2.66
N GLY A 71 -20.17 -5.70 3.81
CA GLY A 71 -19.58 -4.39 4.00
C GLY A 71 -18.06 -4.37 3.78
N GLY A 72 -17.40 -3.37 4.37
CA GLY A 72 -15.95 -3.24 4.35
C GLY A 72 -15.23 -4.05 5.41
N LEU A 73 -13.90 -3.93 5.43
CA LEU A 73 -13.05 -4.66 6.34
C LEU A 73 -13.01 -4.04 7.74
N VAL A 74 -13.07 -4.90 8.77
CA VAL A 74 -13.09 -4.52 10.18
C VAL A 74 -12.19 -5.45 11.01
N PRO A 75 -11.57 -4.96 12.09
CA PRO A 75 -10.90 -5.81 13.05
C PRO A 75 -11.93 -6.65 13.80
N ALA A 76 -11.67 -7.94 13.96
CA ALA A 76 -12.53 -8.85 14.72
C ALA A 76 -11.70 -9.96 15.37
N PRO A 77 -12.14 -10.52 16.50
CA PRO A 77 -11.50 -11.71 17.04
C PRO A 77 -11.54 -12.85 16.01
N ILE A 78 -10.49 -13.65 15.91
CA ILE A 78 -10.47 -14.83 15.01
C ILE A 78 -10.36 -16.14 15.78
N ASN A 79 -10.20 -16.04 17.10
CA ASN A 79 -10.21 -17.16 18.03
C ASN A 79 -11.23 -16.84 19.14
N VAL A 80 -12.04 -17.85 19.50
CA VAL A 80 -13.10 -17.73 20.51
C VAL A 80 -12.54 -17.62 21.93
N TYR A 81 -11.36 -18.19 22.18
CA TYR A 81 -10.72 -18.22 23.51
C TYR A 81 -9.70 -17.10 23.72
N PHE A 82 -9.00 -16.69 22.66
CA PHE A 82 -8.01 -15.61 22.70
C PHE A 82 -8.42 -14.49 21.75
N PHE A 83 -8.95 -13.41 22.31
CA PHE A 83 -9.48 -12.29 21.52
C PHE A 83 -8.39 -11.43 20.88
N CYS A 84 -7.16 -11.45 21.43
CA CYS A 84 -6.04 -10.66 20.93
C CYS A 84 -4.89 -11.57 20.47
N PRO A 85 -4.16 -11.21 19.39
CA PRO A 85 -4.44 -10.08 18.49
C PRO A 85 -5.73 -10.27 17.68
N LEU A 86 -6.34 -9.15 17.25
CA LEU A 86 -7.51 -9.21 16.37
C LEU A 86 -7.08 -9.63 14.96
N GLY A 87 -7.88 -10.49 14.33
CA GLY A 87 -7.79 -10.68 12.89
C GLY A 87 -8.56 -9.61 12.13
N ILE A 88 -8.61 -9.77 10.82
CA ILE A 88 -9.33 -8.85 9.93
C ILE A 88 -10.39 -9.62 9.17
N THR A 89 -11.62 -9.14 9.22
CA THR A 89 -12.77 -9.79 8.58
C THR A 89 -13.55 -8.81 7.73
N GLN A 90 -14.30 -9.33 6.77
CA GLN A 90 -15.31 -8.56 6.07
C GLN A 90 -16.58 -8.48 6.94
N ALA A 91 -17.10 -7.28 7.17
CA ALA A 91 -18.40 -7.12 7.79
C ALA A 91 -19.49 -7.79 6.94
N LEU A 92 -20.41 -8.52 7.57
CA LEU A 92 -21.52 -9.16 6.86
C LEU A 92 -22.61 -8.18 6.39
N LEU A 93 -22.66 -6.99 7.00
CA LEU A 93 -23.69 -5.98 6.74
C LEU A 93 -23.25 -5.03 5.61
N PRO A 94 -24.00 -4.91 4.50
CA PRO A 94 -23.57 -4.15 3.31
C PRO A 94 -23.39 -2.65 3.56
N TYR A 95 -24.17 -2.07 4.48
CA TYR A 95 -24.11 -0.64 4.80
C TYR A 95 -23.00 -0.29 5.79
N LYS A 96 -22.27 -1.27 6.34
CA LYS A 96 -21.11 -1.00 7.20
C LYS A 96 -19.88 -0.79 6.30
N PRO A 97 -19.34 0.43 6.20
CA PRO A 97 -18.30 0.74 5.21
C PRO A 97 -16.94 0.10 5.54
N GLY A 98 -16.78 -0.45 6.75
CA GLY A 98 -15.50 -0.91 7.30
C GLY A 98 -14.93 0.08 8.32
N LEU A 99 -13.79 -0.26 8.90
CA LEU A 99 -13.00 0.68 9.70
C LEU A 99 -11.96 1.35 8.81
N PRO A 100 -11.78 2.69 8.87
CA PRO A 100 -10.82 3.37 8.03
C PRO A 100 -9.40 2.86 8.24
N VAL A 101 -8.62 2.87 7.16
CA VAL A 101 -7.17 2.65 7.19
C VAL A 101 -6.43 3.82 6.57
N SER A 102 -5.13 3.88 6.79
CA SER A 102 -4.21 4.70 6.00
C SER A 102 -3.01 3.88 5.55
N PHE A 103 -2.36 4.36 4.50
CA PHE A 103 -1.18 3.76 3.92
C PHE A 103 0.05 4.63 4.17
N ALA A 104 1.18 4.00 4.44
CA ALA A 104 2.48 4.67 4.59
C ALA A 104 3.59 3.80 4.01
N TYR A 105 4.58 4.43 3.39
CA TYR A 105 5.76 3.71 2.88
C TYR A 105 6.65 3.19 4.00
N GLU A 106 7.12 1.96 3.85
CA GLU A 106 8.23 1.41 4.63
C GLU A 106 9.16 0.59 3.70
N PRO A 107 10.43 1.01 3.52
CA PRO A 107 11.02 2.23 4.08
C PRO A 107 10.38 3.50 3.51
N VAL A 108 10.45 4.60 4.27
CA VAL A 108 9.87 5.90 3.88
C VAL A 108 10.45 6.35 2.54
N ILE A 109 9.57 6.76 1.62
CA ILE A 109 9.94 7.38 0.35
C ILE A 109 9.69 8.88 0.48
N VAL A 110 10.73 9.68 0.22
CA VAL A 110 10.65 11.14 0.20
C VAL A 110 10.20 11.57 -1.20
N ASP A 111 9.54 12.73 -1.31
CA ASP A 111 9.10 13.36 -2.57
C ASP A 111 7.88 12.71 -3.26
N THR A 112 6.97 12.12 -2.50
CA THR A 112 5.64 11.74 -2.99
C THR A 112 4.58 11.90 -1.90
N ASP A 113 3.40 12.35 -2.32
CA ASP A 113 2.19 12.38 -1.49
C ASP A 113 1.24 11.21 -1.78
N TYR A 114 1.55 10.41 -2.81
CA TYR A 114 0.68 9.37 -3.35
C TYR A 114 1.26 7.96 -3.17
N ILE A 115 0.36 7.00 -3.11
CA ILE A 115 0.65 5.57 -3.07
C ILE A 115 0.73 5.02 -4.49
N TYR A 116 1.81 4.32 -4.77
CA TYR A 116 2.10 3.64 -6.03
C TYR A 116 2.00 2.12 -5.87
N THR A 117 1.60 1.45 -6.95
CA THR A 117 1.57 -0.01 -7.03
C THR A 117 2.96 -0.64 -6.82
N SER A 118 2.95 -1.93 -6.49
CA SER A 118 4.14 -2.79 -6.36
C SER A 118 5.23 -2.26 -5.40
N THR A 119 4.86 -1.35 -4.50
CA THR A 119 5.76 -0.71 -3.55
C THR A 119 5.35 -1.05 -2.12
N SER A 120 6.34 -1.33 -1.27
CA SER A 120 6.12 -1.79 0.11
C SER A 120 5.52 -0.68 0.97
N ILE A 121 4.38 -0.98 1.60
CA ILE A 121 3.65 -0.10 2.48
C ILE A 121 3.25 -0.83 3.76
N ASN A 122 3.05 -0.08 4.84
CA ASN A 122 2.23 -0.51 5.94
C ASN A 122 0.77 -0.10 5.72
N ILE A 123 -0.14 -0.90 6.28
CA ILE A 123 -1.57 -0.61 6.37
C ILE A 123 -1.91 -0.50 7.85
N GLU A 124 -2.54 0.59 8.27
CA GLU A 124 -2.87 0.82 9.68
C GLU A 124 -4.34 1.22 9.83
N PHE A 125 -5.06 0.58 10.75
CA PHE A 125 -6.41 1.05 11.11
C PHE A 125 -6.36 2.42 11.79
N ARG A 126 -7.25 3.31 11.36
CA ARG A 126 -7.43 4.66 11.91
C ARG A 126 -8.74 4.71 12.68
N SER A 127 -8.63 4.63 14.01
CA SER A 127 -9.75 4.78 14.95
C SER A 127 -9.31 5.51 16.21
N GLU A 128 -10.12 6.46 16.67
CA GLU A 128 -9.92 7.16 17.95
C GLU A 128 -10.23 6.25 19.14
N VAL A 129 -11.22 5.36 18.98
CA VAL A 129 -11.65 4.41 20.01
C VAL A 129 -11.11 3.02 19.66
N TRP A 130 -10.37 2.41 20.58
CA TRP A 130 -9.79 1.08 20.43
C TRP A 130 -9.81 0.36 21.80
N PRO A 131 -10.97 -0.20 22.19
CA PRO A 131 -11.23 -0.56 23.58
C PRO A 131 -10.62 -1.91 24.00
N VAL A 132 -10.06 -2.67 23.05
CA VAL A 132 -9.50 -4.02 23.28
C VAL A 132 -8.19 -4.15 22.52
N CYS A 133 -7.29 -5.00 23.02
CA CYS A 133 -5.97 -5.22 22.42
C CYS A 133 -5.17 -3.92 22.23
N ASP A 134 -5.17 -3.06 23.25
CA ASP A 134 -4.46 -1.77 23.29
C ASP A 134 -2.93 -1.93 23.43
N ASP A 135 -2.48 -3.06 23.96
CA ASP A 135 -1.07 -3.47 23.95
C ASP A 135 -0.52 -3.73 22.52
N PHE A 136 -1.41 -3.89 21.53
CA PHE A 136 -1.05 -4.16 20.15
C PHE A 136 -1.22 -2.92 19.28
N SER A 137 -0.30 -2.75 18.31
CA SER A 137 -0.46 -1.70 17.31
C SER A 137 -1.70 -1.95 16.41
N LYS A 138 -2.13 -0.90 15.71
CA LYS A 138 -3.20 -0.99 14.70
C LYS A 138 -2.67 -1.36 13.31
N LEU A 139 -1.39 -1.71 13.19
CA LEU A 139 -0.75 -2.09 11.94
C LEU A 139 -1.15 -3.51 11.56
N TRP A 140 -1.44 -3.69 10.29
CA TRP A 140 -1.70 -4.99 9.69
C TRP A 140 -0.41 -5.80 9.64
N THR A 141 -0.52 -7.09 9.87
CA THR A 141 0.60 -8.02 9.83
C THR A 141 0.16 -9.43 9.48
N VAL A 142 1.05 -10.20 8.87
CA VAL A 142 0.88 -11.65 8.68
C VAL A 142 1.24 -12.36 9.98
N ASP A 143 0.41 -13.31 10.40
CA ASP A 143 0.74 -14.22 11.51
C ASP A 143 1.94 -15.09 11.14
N VAL A 144 3.03 -14.92 11.90
CA VAL A 144 4.27 -15.69 11.77
C VAL A 144 4.57 -16.47 13.04
N SER A 145 3.59 -16.62 13.93
CA SER A 145 3.73 -17.41 15.14
C SER A 145 3.97 -18.89 14.82
N SER A 146 4.51 -19.63 15.78
CA SER A 146 4.74 -21.08 15.65
C SER A 146 3.45 -21.89 15.46
N PHE A 147 2.30 -21.28 15.75
CA PHE A 147 0.97 -21.88 15.61
C PHE A 147 0.24 -21.39 14.36
N ALA A 148 0.90 -20.57 13.53
CA ALA A 148 0.32 -20.05 12.30
C ALA A 148 -0.06 -21.21 11.37
N ALA A 149 -1.25 -21.10 10.78
CA ALA A 149 -1.70 -22.04 9.77
C ALA A 149 -0.83 -21.93 8.49
N LYS A 150 -0.93 -22.95 7.62
CA LYS A 150 -0.27 -22.93 6.30
C LYS A 150 -0.67 -21.69 5.47
N GLU A 151 -1.92 -21.26 5.62
CA GLU A 151 -2.41 -19.97 5.13
C GLU A 151 -2.56 -19.05 6.35
N PRO A 152 -1.53 -18.27 6.70
CA PRO A 152 -1.51 -17.49 7.93
C PRO A 152 -2.56 -16.38 7.90
N ALA A 153 -3.13 -16.08 9.07
CA ALA A 153 -4.09 -14.99 9.20
C ALA A 153 -3.44 -13.62 8.96
N ILE A 154 -4.21 -12.68 8.43
CA ILE A 154 -3.86 -11.25 8.50
C ILE A 154 -4.50 -10.67 9.77
N MET A 155 -3.67 -10.07 10.61
CA MET A 155 -4.01 -9.60 11.94
C MET A 155 -3.58 -8.16 12.16
N VAL A 156 -4.02 -7.57 13.27
CA VAL A 156 -3.46 -6.32 13.82
C VAL A 156 -2.34 -6.64 14.81
N GLY A 157 -1.54 -5.64 15.18
CA GLY A 157 -0.41 -5.79 16.09
C GLY A 157 0.95 -5.88 15.41
N GLY A 158 1.04 -5.46 14.14
CA GLY A 158 2.29 -5.42 13.40
C GLY A 158 3.31 -4.41 13.94
N GLU A 159 4.55 -4.53 13.48
CA GLU A 159 5.61 -3.58 13.75
C GLU A 159 6.01 -2.89 12.45
N LYS A 160 6.14 -1.56 12.49
CA LYS A 160 6.32 -0.73 11.28
C LYS A 160 7.37 -1.29 10.32
N LYS A 161 8.55 -1.62 10.86
CA LYS A 161 9.73 -2.07 10.09
C LYS A 161 9.79 -3.58 9.87
N SER A 162 8.85 -4.34 10.43
CA SER A 162 8.91 -5.79 10.35
C SER A 162 8.46 -6.29 8.97
N PRO A 163 9.17 -7.26 8.35
CA PRO A 163 8.83 -7.77 7.04
C PRO A 163 7.40 -8.32 6.90
N ASN A 164 6.83 -8.90 7.97
CA ASN A 164 5.46 -9.42 7.97
C ASN A 164 4.38 -8.32 8.03
N SER A 165 4.75 -7.08 8.28
CA SER A 165 3.87 -5.90 8.24
C SER A 165 3.97 -5.11 6.93
N LEU A 166 4.71 -5.65 5.95
CA LEU A 166 4.88 -5.05 4.62
C LEU A 166 3.90 -5.66 3.62
N PHE A 167 3.09 -4.80 3.03
CA PHE A 167 2.12 -5.12 1.99
C PHE A 167 2.47 -4.39 0.70
N LYS A 168 1.95 -4.86 -0.42
CA LYS A 168 1.92 -4.11 -1.68
C LYS A 168 0.50 -4.09 -2.22
N ILE A 169 0.18 -3.01 -2.93
CA ILE A 169 -1.05 -2.89 -3.71
C ILE A 169 -0.69 -3.21 -5.16
N GLU A 170 -1.41 -4.14 -5.76
CA GLU A 170 -1.22 -4.55 -7.15
C GLU A 170 -2.51 -4.33 -7.95
N GLU A 171 -2.36 -4.11 -9.25
CA GLU A 171 -3.49 -4.07 -10.17
C GLU A 171 -4.22 -5.41 -10.23
N ALA A 172 -5.53 -5.35 -10.43
CA ALA A 172 -6.38 -6.50 -10.69
C ALA A 172 -7.28 -6.22 -11.90
N THR A 173 -7.85 -7.28 -12.47
CA THR A 173 -8.78 -7.20 -13.60
C THR A 173 -10.08 -6.51 -13.17
N GLY A 174 -10.24 -5.24 -13.53
CA GLY A 174 -11.43 -4.44 -13.27
C GLY A 174 -11.09 -2.98 -12.95
N ALA A 175 -11.93 -2.04 -13.39
CA ALA A 175 -11.71 -0.63 -13.12
C ALA A 175 -11.63 -0.37 -11.60
N HIS A 176 -10.58 0.34 -11.17
CA HIS A 176 -10.33 0.69 -9.76
C HIS A 176 -10.32 -0.50 -8.79
N THR A 177 -10.06 -1.71 -9.30
CA THR A 177 -10.01 -2.93 -8.51
C THR A 177 -8.55 -3.31 -8.28
N LYS A 178 -8.19 -3.61 -7.03
CA LYS A 178 -6.83 -3.94 -6.61
C LYS A 178 -6.81 -5.26 -5.87
N LYS A 179 -5.61 -5.82 -5.71
CA LYS A 179 -5.33 -6.89 -4.75
C LYS A 179 -4.18 -6.48 -3.84
N LEU A 180 -4.14 -7.04 -2.64
CA LEU A 180 -3.05 -6.83 -1.70
C LEU A 180 -2.14 -8.05 -1.70
N THR A 181 -0.84 -7.85 -1.62
CA THR A 181 0.15 -8.94 -1.55
C THR A 181 1.13 -8.71 -0.40
N THR A 182 1.72 -9.79 0.10
CA THR A 182 2.77 -9.81 1.12
C THR A 182 3.89 -10.74 0.66
N SER A 183 4.96 -10.86 1.46
CA SER A 183 5.99 -11.88 1.22
C SER A 183 5.49 -13.31 1.41
N SER A 184 4.39 -13.51 2.15
CA SER A 184 3.79 -14.82 2.44
C SER A 184 2.72 -15.25 1.43
N GLY A 185 2.28 -14.36 0.55
CA GLY A 185 1.28 -14.65 -0.48
C GLY A 185 0.39 -13.46 -0.84
N THR A 186 -0.63 -13.70 -1.65
CA THR A 186 -1.70 -12.74 -1.92
C THR A 186 -2.69 -12.73 -0.77
N VAL A 187 -3.23 -11.57 -0.41
CA VAL A 187 -4.30 -11.47 0.58
C VAL A 187 -5.56 -12.07 -0.01
N GLY A 188 -6.04 -13.13 0.64
CA GLY A 188 -7.27 -13.83 0.29
C GLY A 188 -8.22 -13.92 1.48
N THR A 189 -9.27 -14.72 1.33
CA THR A 189 -10.22 -14.98 2.41
C THR A 189 -10.61 -16.45 2.55
N ILE A 190 -10.99 -16.82 3.77
CA ILE A 190 -11.68 -18.07 4.12
C ILE A 190 -12.89 -17.75 5.00
N PRO A 191 -13.90 -18.64 5.09
CA PRO A 191 -14.96 -18.49 6.09
C PRO A 191 -14.36 -18.43 7.51
N GLY A 192 -14.61 -17.32 8.21
CA GLY A 192 -14.12 -17.09 9.57
C GLY A 192 -15.03 -17.65 10.66
N ALA A 193 -14.55 -17.61 11.90
CA ALA A 193 -15.24 -18.17 13.07
C ALA A 193 -16.58 -17.47 13.41
N TRP A 194 -16.76 -16.21 13.02
CA TRP A 194 -17.95 -15.43 13.32
C TRP A 194 -18.98 -15.50 12.19
N LEU A 195 -19.97 -16.37 12.34
CA LEU A 195 -21.08 -16.52 11.38
C LEU A 195 -20.61 -16.79 9.93
N GLY A 196 -19.41 -17.35 9.75
CA GLY A 196 -18.81 -17.57 8.43
C GLY A 196 -18.33 -16.30 7.73
N ALA A 197 -18.23 -15.15 8.43
CA ALA A 197 -17.74 -13.90 7.85
C ALA A 197 -16.35 -14.10 7.23
N PRO A 198 -16.10 -13.63 5.99
CA PRO A 198 -14.79 -13.80 5.35
C PRO A 198 -13.66 -13.22 6.18
N GLN A 199 -12.72 -14.06 6.61
CA GLN A 199 -11.51 -13.70 7.34
C GLN A 199 -10.32 -13.61 6.39
N LEU A 200 -9.51 -12.57 6.54
CA LEU A 200 -8.31 -12.38 5.72
C LEU A 200 -7.19 -13.34 6.10
N ILE A 201 -6.54 -13.89 5.07
CA ILE A 201 -5.38 -14.76 5.15
C ILE A 201 -4.35 -14.37 4.08
N ALA A 202 -3.10 -14.78 4.24
CA ALA A 202 -2.13 -14.80 3.15
C ALA A 202 -2.17 -16.19 2.47
N THR A 203 -2.31 -16.21 1.14
CA THR A 203 -2.45 -17.45 0.37
C THR A 203 -1.79 -17.36 -1.01
N ASN A 204 -1.36 -18.50 -1.53
CA ASN A 204 -0.90 -18.65 -2.92
C ASN A 204 -1.98 -19.26 -3.83
N ASP A 205 -3.18 -19.51 -3.30
CA ASP A 205 -4.35 -19.95 -4.06
C ASP A 205 -5.03 -18.73 -4.69
N GLU A 206 -4.89 -18.58 -6.01
CA GLU A 206 -5.46 -17.47 -6.75
C GLU A 206 -6.99 -17.40 -6.63
N ALA A 207 -7.68 -18.53 -6.43
CA ALA A 207 -9.14 -18.58 -6.30
C ALA A 207 -9.64 -17.93 -5.00
N LYS A 208 -8.78 -17.82 -3.99
CA LYS A 208 -9.10 -17.19 -2.71
C LYS A 208 -8.79 -15.69 -2.68
N THR A 209 -8.21 -15.13 -3.74
CA THR A 209 -7.78 -13.73 -3.82
C THR A 209 -8.91 -12.78 -3.46
N LEU A 210 -8.64 -11.86 -2.54
CA LEU A 210 -9.57 -10.79 -2.21
C LEU A 210 -9.31 -9.58 -3.12
N PHE A 211 -10.27 -9.31 -4.00
CA PHE A 211 -10.28 -8.09 -4.80
C PHE A 211 -10.95 -6.95 -4.02
N VAL A 212 -10.30 -5.81 -3.94
CA VAL A 212 -10.73 -4.66 -3.15
C VAL A 212 -10.78 -3.38 -3.96
N LYS A 213 -11.56 -2.42 -3.46
CA LYS A 213 -11.54 -1.01 -3.85
C LYS A 213 -11.27 -0.16 -2.63
N PHE A 214 -10.67 1.00 -2.84
CA PHE A 214 -10.42 2.00 -1.80
C PHE A 214 -11.46 3.10 -1.92
N VAL A 215 -12.21 3.36 -0.86
CA VAL A 215 -13.21 4.44 -0.82
C VAL A 215 -12.70 5.51 0.13
N LYS A 216 -12.46 6.73 -0.37
CA LYS A 216 -12.00 7.84 0.47
C LYS A 216 -13.03 8.10 1.58
N VAL A 217 -12.53 8.27 2.81
CA VAL A 217 -13.39 8.77 3.91
C VAL A 217 -13.53 10.27 3.74
N ASP A 218 -14.75 10.76 3.60
CA ASP A 218 -15.05 12.19 3.61
C ASP A 218 -14.94 12.70 5.05
N ASP A 219 -14.13 13.73 5.27
CA ASP A 219 -13.89 14.27 6.61
C ASP A 219 -15.17 14.88 7.24
N ASP A 220 -16.16 15.26 6.41
CA ASP A 220 -17.44 15.84 6.84
C ASP A 220 -18.47 14.81 7.36
N ALA A 221 -18.45 13.57 6.87
CA ALA A 221 -19.45 12.56 7.27
C ALA A 221 -19.27 12.11 8.74
N THR A 222 -18.08 12.31 9.31
CA THR A 222 -17.79 12.03 10.73
C THR A 222 -18.26 13.11 11.69
N LYS A 223 -18.65 14.31 11.22
CA LYS A 223 -19.25 15.36 12.07
C LYS A 223 -20.76 15.22 12.23
N ALA A 224 -21.44 14.55 11.31
CA ALA A 224 -22.91 14.49 11.29
C ALA A 224 -23.53 13.61 12.39
N THR A 225 -22.77 12.67 12.97
CA THR A 225 -23.34 11.71 13.95
C THR A 225 -23.37 12.25 15.40
N THR A 226 -22.79 13.41 15.69
CA THR A 226 -22.69 13.94 17.07
C THR A 226 -23.64 15.10 17.38
N SER A 227 -24.53 15.51 16.46
CA SER A 227 -25.33 16.74 16.61
C SER A 227 -26.86 16.57 16.71
N THR A 228 -27.39 15.39 17.05
CA THR A 228 -28.82 15.24 17.35
C THR A 228 -29.09 14.35 18.57
N SER A 229 -28.77 14.84 19.77
CA SER A 229 -29.48 14.44 21.00
C SER A 229 -29.19 15.45 22.13
N ARG A 230 -29.92 16.57 22.12
CA ARG A 230 -30.12 17.61 23.16
C ARG A 230 -30.81 18.75 22.42
N VAL A 231 -32.00 19.26 22.73
CA VAL A 231 -32.90 19.29 23.89
C VAL A 231 -34.33 19.36 23.27
N ASP A 232 -35.40 18.85 23.88
CA ASP A 232 -36.34 19.70 24.63
C ASP A 232 -37.21 18.87 25.58
N ASP A 233 -36.90 18.98 26.88
CA ASP A 233 -37.89 18.88 27.95
C ASP A 233 -38.65 20.21 28.00
N VAL A 234 -39.93 20.23 27.58
CA VAL A 234 -40.98 21.11 28.13
C VAL A 234 -42.35 20.46 27.87
N LEU A 235 -42.95 19.85 28.90
CA LEU A 235 -44.22 20.30 29.49
C LEU A 235 -44.46 19.61 30.84
#